data_AF-A0A1Z8A7J1-F1
#
_entry.id   AF-A0A1Z8A7J1-F1
#
_cell.length_a   1.000
_cell.length_b   1.000
_cell.length_c   1.000
_cell.angle_alpha   90.00
_cell.angle_beta   90.00
_cell.angle_gamma   90.00
#
_symmetry.space_group_name_H-M   'P 1'
#
loop_
_entity.id
_entity.type
_entity.pdbx_description
1 polymer ?
#
loop_
_entity_poly.entity_id
_entity_poly.type
_entity_poly.pdbx_seq_one_letter_code
_entity_poly.pdbx_strand_id
1 'polypeptide(L)'
;MGSVALSGEVTHKLDVPVQINGPTLITALLGANLANDKATGEALQAAGAALQADPTNVTLQANVATAQVNYAAAQADNNELDMQVFNAAEGSEIEGFRLFDVSQVQMTAIQFFDQVAGASRVTLIGEAAMTYVHSFDEDSSLKFGRNDIFGHP
;
A
#
# COMPACT_ATOMS: atom_id res chain seq x y z
N MET A 1 -30.04 -6.89 39.78
CA MET A 1 -29.22 -6.48 38.62
C MET A 1 -27.85 -6.15 39.17
N GLY A 2 -26.84 -6.95 38.86
CA GLY A 2 -25.48 -6.76 39.39
C GLY A 2 -24.76 -5.60 38.69
N SER A 3 -23.61 -5.21 39.22
CA SER A 3 -22.85 -4.07 38.72
C SER A 3 -22.29 -4.32 37.33
N VAL A 4 -22.22 -3.27 36.52
CA VAL A 4 -21.49 -3.24 35.25
C VAL A 4 -20.19 -2.46 35.48
N ALA A 5 -19.08 -3.00 35.01
CA ALA A 5 -17.80 -2.31 34.92
C ALA A 5 -17.38 -2.21 33.46
N LEU A 6 -16.92 -1.04 33.05
CA LEU A 6 -16.34 -0.79 31.74
C LEU A 6 -14.93 -0.27 31.94
N SER A 7 -13.96 -0.89 31.28
CA SER A 7 -12.57 -0.49 31.29
C SER A 7 -12.01 -0.57 29.89
N GLY A 8 -10.96 0.19 29.59
CA GLY A 8 -10.31 0.14 28.30
C GLY A 8 -9.02 0.94 28.29
N GLU A 9 -8.23 0.72 27.27
CA GLU A 9 -7.01 1.45 27.01
C GLU A 9 -6.97 1.97 25.58
N VAL A 10 -6.28 3.10 25.43
CA VAL A 10 -5.96 3.71 24.14
C VAL A 10 -4.45 3.83 24.10
N THR A 11 -3.83 3.29 23.05
CA THR A 11 -2.42 3.48 22.78
C THR A 11 -2.26 4.19 21.45
N HIS A 12 -1.30 5.11 21.39
CA HIS A 12 -0.91 5.79 20.17
C HIS A 12 0.60 5.73 20.09
N LYS A 13 1.11 5.07 19.06
CA LYS A 13 2.53 4.94 18.78
C LYS A 13 2.85 5.74 17.54
N LEU A 14 3.81 6.65 17.69
CA LEU A 14 4.36 7.41 16.58
C LEU A 14 5.48 6.60 15.92
N ASP A 15 5.69 6.84 14.64
CA ASP A 15 6.85 6.36 13.89
C ASP A 15 7.05 4.83 13.98
N VAL A 16 5.96 4.07 13.83
CA VAL A 16 6.06 2.60 13.76
C VAL A 16 6.59 2.22 12.37
N PRO A 17 7.72 1.51 12.28
CA PRO A 17 8.25 1.07 10.99
C PRO A 17 7.36 -0.05 10.43
N VAL A 18 6.73 0.22 9.29
CA VAL A 18 5.96 -0.76 8.51
C VAL A 18 6.73 -1.09 7.25
N GLN A 19 6.94 -2.39 7.02
CA GLN A 19 7.74 -2.88 5.90
C GLN A 19 7.05 -2.65 4.55
N ILE A 20 7.85 -2.23 3.58
CA ILE A 20 7.49 -2.21 2.17
C ILE A 20 7.43 -3.65 1.67
N ASN A 21 6.45 -3.94 0.81
CA ASN A 21 6.30 -5.24 0.18
C ASN A 21 7.55 -5.63 -0.64
N GLY A 22 8.06 -6.85 -0.42
CA GLY A 22 9.29 -7.34 -1.03
C GLY A 22 9.32 -7.25 -2.56
N PRO A 23 8.31 -7.76 -3.27
CA PRO A 23 8.17 -7.58 -4.71
C PRO A 23 8.27 -6.13 -5.18
N THR A 24 7.57 -5.18 -4.55
CA THR A 24 7.65 -3.76 -4.90
C THR A 24 9.07 -3.21 -4.72
N LEU A 25 9.72 -3.55 -3.60
CA LEU A 25 11.11 -3.15 -3.32
C LEU A 25 12.08 -3.71 -4.36
N ILE A 26 11.93 -4.98 -4.75
CA ILE A 26 12.81 -5.62 -5.75
C ILE A 26 12.61 -5.00 -7.14
N THR A 27 11.35 -4.78 -7.55
CA THR A 27 11.03 -4.14 -8.85
C THR A 27 11.63 -2.73 -8.94
N ALA A 28 11.53 -1.96 -7.84
CA ALA A 28 12.13 -0.62 -7.75
C ALA A 28 13.66 -0.68 -7.82
N LEU A 29 14.29 -1.57 -7.03
CA LEU A 29 15.75 -1.76 -7.03
C LEU A 29 16.31 -2.22 -8.39
N LEU A 30 15.52 -2.98 -9.16
CA LEU A 30 15.89 -3.38 -10.52
C LEU A 30 15.64 -2.28 -11.56
N GLY A 31 14.94 -1.20 -11.19
CA GLY A 31 14.55 -0.12 -12.11
C GLY A 31 13.61 -0.58 -13.22
N ALA A 32 12.87 -1.67 -13.00
CA ALA A 32 12.10 -2.33 -14.07
C ALA A 32 10.98 -1.44 -14.64
N ASN A 33 10.27 -0.71 -13.77
CA ASN A 33 9.19 0.18 -14.19
C ASN A 33 9.72 1.37 -15.01
N LEU A 34 10.80 2.03 -14.56
CA LEU A 34 11.44 3.12 -15.32
C LEU A 34 12.05 2.64 -16.64
N ALA A 35 12.58 1.41 -16.68
CA ALA A 35 13.06 0.83 -17.93
C ALA A 35 11.90 0.61 -18.92
N ASN A 36 10.73 0.17 -18.43
CA ASN A 36 9.51 0.03 -19.22
C ASN A 36 9.00 1.39 -19.73
N ASP A 37 9.00 2.43 -18.88
CA ASP A 37 8.66 3.81 -19.27
C ASP A 37 9.57 4.33 -20.37
N LYS A 38 10.88 4.10 -20.25
CA LYS A 38 11.85 4.51 -21.26
C LYS A 38 11.58 3.80 -22.58
N ALA A 39 11.38 2.47 -22.56
CA ALA A 39 11.12 1.69 -23.76
C ALA A 39 9.82 2.12 -24.46
N THR A 40 8.75 2.32 -23.69
CA THR A 40 7.44 2.77 -24.24
C THR A 40 7.48 4.23 -24.69
N GLY A 41 8.23 5.09 -24.00
CA GLY A 41 8.47 6.48 -24.38
C GLY A 41 9.28 6.62 -25.67
N GLU A 42 10.30 5.77 -25.87
CA GLU A 42 11.05 5.69 -27.13
C GLU A 42 10.16 5.21 -28.29
N ALA A 43 9.29 4.23 -28.04
CA ALA A 43 8.32 3.75 -29.04
C ALA A 43 7.29 4.84 -29.41
N LEU A 44 6.83 5.63 -28.44
CA LEU A 44 5.94 6.77 -28.68
C LEU A 44 6.64 7.86 -29.53
N GLN A 45 7.89 8.19 -29.22
CA GLN A 45 8.68 9.15 -30.01
C GLN A 45 8.87 8.66 -31.45
N ALA A 46 9.18 7.38 -31.64
CA ALA A 46 9.31 6.79 -32.97
C ALA A 46 8.00 6.80 -33.76
N ALA A 47 6.87 6.48 -33.12
CA ALA A 47 5.55 6.56 -33.74
C ALA A 47 5.20 8.02 -34.12
N GLY A 48 5.53 8.99 -33.26
CA GLY A 48 5.35 10.41 -33.54
C GLY A 48 6.19 10.90 -34.72
N ALA A 49 7.45 10.48 -34.81
CA ALA A 49 8.32 10.81 -35.95
C ALA A 49 7.81 10.20 -37.26
N ALA A 50 7.27 8.98 -37.23
CA ALA A 50 6.65 8.36 -38.40
C ALA A 50 5.41 9.15 -38.86
N LEU A 51 4.55 9.57 -37.94
CA LEU A 51 3.38 10.40 -38.27
C LEU A 51 3.77 11.79 -38.81
N GLN A 52 4.87 12.38 -38.33
CA GLN A 52 5.37 13.65 -38.89
C GLN A 52 5.81 13.52 -40.35
N ALA A 53 6.29 12.34 -40.76
CA ALA A 53 6.67 12.08 -42.15
C ALA A 53 5.46 11.94 -43.10
N ASP A 54 4.31 11.46 -42.60
CA ASP A 54 3.04 11.42 -43.33
C ASP A 54 1.83 11.66 -42.39
N PRO A 55 1.44 12.93 -42.19
CA PRO A 55 0.42 13.30 -41.21
C PRO A 55 -1.00 12.89 -41.61
N THR A 56 -1.24 12.58 -42.89
CA THR A 56 -2.56 12.20 -43.39
C THR A 56 -2.88 10.72 -43.21
N ASN A 57 -1.88 9.93 -42.80
CA ASN A 57 -1.99 8.49 -42.65
C ASN A 57 -2.72 8.10 -41.35
N VAL A 58 -3.97 7.66 -41.48
CA VAL A 58 -4.82 7.23 -40.37
C VAL A 58 -4.26 6.05 -39.57
N THR A 59 -3.45 5.18 -40.19
CA THR A 59 -2.79 4.06 -39.51
C THR A 59 -1.67 4.55 -38.61
N LEU A 60 -0.89 5.54 -39.05
CA LEU A 60 0.14 6.16 -38.22
C LEU A 60 -0.48 6.94 -37.05
N GLN A 61 -1.62 7.60 -37.27
CA GLN A 61 -2.39 8.25 -36.21
C GLN A 61 -2.87 7.24 -35.16
N ALA A 62 -3.40 6.08 -35.59
CA ALA A 62 -3.80 4.99 -34.70
C ALA A 62 -2.60 4.41 -33.92
N ASN A 63 -1.45 4.23 -34.57
CA ASN A 63 -0.23 3.73 -33.92
C ASN A 63 0.28 4.68 -32.84
N VAL A 64 0.24 6.01 -33.09
CA VAL A 64 0.58 7.01 -32.07
C VAL A 64 -0.39 6.93 -30.90
N ALA A 65 -1.70 6.83 -31.15
CA ALA A 65 -2.69 6.70 -30.09
C ALA A 65 -2.46 5.43 -29.24
N THR A 66 -2.15 4.29 -29.86
CA THR A 66 -1.80 3.06 -29.12
C THR A 66 -0.50 3.23 -28.32
N ALA A 67 0.54 3.83 -28.89
CA ALA A 67 1.79 4.08 -28.19
C ALA A 67 1.61 5.03 -27.00
N GLN A 68 0.74 6.04 -27.11
CA GLN A 68 0.38 6.94 -26.01
C GLN A 68 -0.32 6.19 -24.87
N VAL A 69 -1.26 5.30 -25.19
CA VAL A 69 -1.93 4.47 -24.17
C VAL A 69 -0.93 3.54 -23.48
N ASN A 70 0.00 2.93 -24.22
CA ASN A 70 1.02 2.06 -23.64
C ASN A 70 1.98 2.83 -22.72
N TYR A 71 2.40 4.04 -23.10
CA TYR A 71 3.24 4.90 -22.25
C TYR A 71 2.50 5.42 -21.02
N ALA A 72 1.21 5.72 -21.13
CA ALA A 72 0.38 6.10 -19.99
C ALA A 72 0.17 4.92 -19.03
N ALA A 73 -0.02 3.71 -19.55
CA ALA A 73 -0.15 2.50 -18.75
C ALA A 73 1.16 2.16 -18.02
N ALA A 74 2.31 2.26 -18.70
CA ALA A 74 3.62 2.04 -18.07
C ALA A 74 3.85 3.00 -16.89
N GLN A 75 3.57 4.29 -17.07
CA GLN A 75 3.71 5.28 -15.99
C GLN A 75 2.72 5.09 -14.84
N ALA A 76 1.57 4.46 -15.08
CA ALA A 76 0.58 4.19 -14.04
C ALA A 76 1.04 3.10 -13.06
N ASP A 77 1.94 2.21 -13.49
CA ASP A 77 2.51 1.15 -12.64
C ASP A 77 3.62 1.67 -11.71
N ASN A 78 4.14 2.88 -11.98
CA ASN A 78 5.17 3.50 -11.15
C ASN A 78 4.69 3.78 -9.73
N ASN A 79 5.61 3.65 -8.78
CA ASN A 79 5.42 4.04 -7.40
C ASN A 79 6.47 5.08 -6.95
N GLU A 80 6.28 5.61 -5.73
CA GLU A 80 7.20 6.56 -5.11
C GLU A 80 8.63 6.00 -4.97
N LEU A 81 8.75 4.70 -4.66
CA LEU A 81 10.03 4.04 -4.42
C LEU A 81 10.85 3.91 -5.71
N ASP A 82 10.21 3.71 -6.86
CA ASP A 82 10.88 3.65 -8.17
C ASP A 82 11.67 4.94 -8.45
N MET A 83 11.06 6.09 -8.17
CA MET A 83 11.70 7.40 -8.31
C MET A 83 12.77 7.65 -7.24
N GLN A 84 12.55 7.19 -6.01
CA GLN A 84 13.54 7.32 -4.93
C GLN A 84 14.82 6.52 -5.24
N VAL A 85 14.66 5.26 -5.66
CA VAL A 85 15.78 4.39 -6.03
C VAL A 85 16.55 4.96 -7.22
N PHE A 86 15.85 5.45 -8.25
CA PHE A 86 16.51 6.01 -9.44
C PHE A 86 17.34 7.26 -9.16
N ASN A 87 16.87 8.12 -8.25
CA ASN A 87 17.61 9.32 -7.85
C ASN A 87 18.63 9.06 -6.74
N ALA A 88 18.67 7.85 -6.19
CA ALA A 88 19.61 7.48 -5.15
C ALA A 88 21.04 7.45 -5.70
N ALA A 89 21.99 7.95 -4.92
CA ALA A 89 23.39 7.93 -5.33
C ALA A 89 23.90 6.48 -5.39
N GLU A 90 24.86 6.20 -6.27
CA GLU A 90 25.47 4.87 -6.33
C GLU A 90 26.05 4.50 -4.95
N GLY A 91 25.66 3.32 -4.46
CA GLY A 91 26.09 2.83 -3.15
C GLY A 91 25.33 3.42 -1.95
N SER A 92 24.30 4.25 -2.16
CA SER A 92 23.42 4.68 -1.06
C SER A 92 22.47 3.58 -0.61
N GLU A 93 22.05 3.64 0.65
CA GLU A 93 21.10 2.71 1.23
C GLU A 93 19.65 3.13 0.91
N ILE A 94 18.79 2.15 0.64
CA ILE A 94 17.35 2.35 0.42
C ILE A 94 16.60 1.72 1.59
N GLU A 95 15.72 2.49 2.22
CA GLU A 95 14.92 2.01 3.35
C GLU A 95 13.83 1.05 2.86
N GLY A 96 13.79 -0.15 3.45
CA GLY A 96 12.75 -1.14 3.17
C GLY A 96 11.47 -0.97 3.99
N PHE A 97 11.29 0.16 4.67
CA PHE A 97 10.14 0.44 5.53
C PHE A 97 9.71 1.91 5.41
N ARG A 98 8.48 2.20 5.82
CA ARG A 98 7.97 3.56 6.00
C ARG A 98 7.40 3.69 7.42
N LEU A 99 7.50 4.89 7.97
CA LEU A 99 7.03 5.19 9.32
C LEU A 99 5.55 5.58 9.25
N PHE A 100 4.75 4.96 10.12
CA PHE A 100 3.34 5.27 10.27
C PHE A 100 2.97 5.43 11.73
N ASP A 101 2.00 6.31 11.98
CA ASP A 101 1.42 6.41 13.30
C ASP A 101 0.30 5.38 13.46
N VAL A 102 0.25 4.73 14.61
CA VAL A 102 -0.71 3.65 14.89
C VAL A 102 -1.46 3.95 16.16
N SER A 103 -2.79 4.04 16.06
CA SER A 103 -3.69 4.12 17.20
C SER A 103 -4.35 2.77 17.44
N GLN A 104 -4.41 2.33 18.69
CA GLN A 104 -5.17 1.14 19.08
C GLN A 104 -6.07 1.46 20.26
N VAL A 105 -7.25 0.86 20.26
CA VAL A 105 -8.23 0.97 21.34
C VAL A 105 -8.67 -0.43 21.71
N GLN A 106 -8.65 -0.77 23.00
CA GLN A 106 -9.22 -2.00 23.54
C GLN A 106 -10.19 -1.64 24.67
N MET A 107 -11.38 -2.20 24.65
CA MET A 107 -12.41 -2.02 25.67
C MET A 107 -12.88 -3.38 26.18
N THR A 108 -13.12 -3.46 27.48
CA THR A 108 -13.60 -4.62 28.21
C THR A 108 -14.81 -4.22 29.05
N ALA A 109 -15.94 -4.85 28.80
CA ALA A 109 -17.16 -4.71 29.59
C ALA A 109 -17.38 -5.98 30.42
N ILE A 110 -17.64 -5.79 31.71
CA ILE A 110 -17.89 -6.87 32.67
C ILE A 110 -19.25 -6.64 33.30
N GLN A 111 -20.12 -7.65 33.26
CA GLN A 111 -21.42 -7.63 33.90
C GLN A 111 -21.58 -8.81 34.84
N PHE A 112 -21.89 -8.51 36.10
CA PHE A 112 -22.21 -9.51 37.11
C PHE A 112 -23.72 -9.76 37.17
N PHE A 113 -24.10 -11.03 37.18
CA PHE A 113 -25.46 -11.47 37.45
C PHE A 113 -25.45 -12.26 38.76
N ASP A 114 -26.00 -11.68 39.82
CA ASP A 114 -26.14 -12.36 41.11
C ASP A 114 -27.34 -13.32 41.08
N GLN A 115 -27.23 -14.47 41.76
CA GLN A 115 -28.33 -15.41 42.03
C GLN A 115 -29.04 -15.92 40.76
N VAL A 116 -28.27 -16.52 39.84
CA VAL A 116 -28.82 -17.09 38.60
C VAL A 116 -28.80 -18.61 38.66
N ALA A 117 -29.96 -19.25 38.45
CA ALA A 117 -30.12 -20.70 38.33
C ALA A 117 -29.50 -21.53 39.48
N GLY A 118 -29.49 -21.00 40.71
CA GLY A 118 -28.91 -21.66 41.89
C GLY A 118 -27.41 -21.38 42.11
N ALA A 119 -26.74 -20.67 41.20
CA ALA A 119 -25.37 -20.20 41.40
C ALA A 119 -25.34 -18.84 42.14
N SER A 120 -24.32 -18.64 42.97
CA SER A 120 -24.15 -17.38 43.72
C SER A 120 -23.95 -16.17 42.80
N ARG A 121 -23.21 -16.33 41.68
CA ARG A 121 -22.93 -15.27 40.70
C ARG A 121 -22.44 -15.84 39.37
N VAL A 122 -22.85 -15.22 38.27
CA VAL A 122 -22.29 -15.41 36.92
C VAL A 122 -21.66 -14.09 36.46
N THR A 123 -20.50 -14.15 35.80
CA THR A 123 -19.82 -12.98 35.25
C THR A 123 -19.76 -13.12 33.73
N LEU A 124 -20.27 -12.13 33.00
CA LEU A 124 -20.09 -12.00 31.56
C LEU A 124 -19.01 -10.98 31.28
N ILE A 125 -18.04 -11.34 30.44
CA ILE A 125 -16.96 -10.46 30.00
C ILE A 125 -17.07 -10.35 28.48
N GLY A 126 -17.08 -9.13 27.96
CA GLY A 126 -17.05 -8.83 26.54
C GLY A 126 -15.90 -7.90 26.22
N GLU A 127 -15.16 -8.20 25.17
CA GLU A 127 -14.00 -7.41 24.72
C GLU A 127 -14.21 -6.94 23.28
N ALA A 128 -13.78 -5.72 22.99
CA ALA A 128 -13.74 -5.14 21.65
C ALA A 128 -12.41 -4.40 21.46
N ALA A 129 -11.72 -4.65 20.35
CA ALA A 129 -10.45 -4.00 20.02
C ALA A 129 -10.41 -3.53 18.56
N MET A 130 -9.75 -2.40 18.32
CA MET A 130 -9.55 -1.81 17.00
C MET A 130 -8.14 -1.24 16.88
N THR A 131 -7.53 -1.40 15.70
CA THR A 131 -6.27 -0.76 15.33
C THR A 131 -6.50 0.10 14.09
N TYR A 132 -5.92 1.30 14.08
CA TYR A 132 -5.96 2.24 12.97
C TYR A 132 -4.56 2.73 12.66
N VAL A 133 -4.17 2.63 11.39
CA VAL A 133 -2.89 3.13 10.88
C VAL A 133 -3.17 4.45 10.17
N HIS A 134 -2.57 5.53 10.64
CA HIS A 134 -2.73 6.86 10.08
C HIS A 134 -1.84 7.02 8.85
N SER A 135 -2.20 7.95 7.97
CA SER A 135 -1.41 8.29 6.78
C SER A 135 -1.19 7.12 5.82
N PHE A 136 -2.07 6.12 5.86
CA PHE A 136 -2.07 5.04 4.88
C PHE A 136 -2.68 5.58 3.58
N ASP A 137 -1.83 5.91 2.63
CA ASP A 137 -2.25 6.36 1.30
C ASP A 137 -2.63 5.14 0.45
N GLU A 138 -3.93 4.97 0.20
CA GLU A 138 -4.46 3.86 -0.60
C GLU A 138 -4.31 4.10 -2.12
N ASP A 139 -4.20 5.37 -2.52
CA ASP A 139 -3.97 5.80 -3.90
C ASP A 139 -2.49 5.66 -4.29
N SER A 140 -1.60 5.52 -3.31
CA SER A 140 -0.19 5.17 -3.55
C SER A 140 -0.07 3.74 -4.10
N SER A 141 0.70 3.63 -5.19
CA SER A 141 1.13 2.35 -5.77
C SER A 141 2.01 1.53 -4.81
N LEU A 142 2.57 2.16 -3.76
CA LEU A 142 3.41 1.50 -2.77
C LEU A 142 2.58 0.59 -1.85
N LYS A 143 2.92 -0.71 -1.84
CA LYS A 143 2.25 -1.71 -1.00
C LYS A 143 3.08 -2.06 0.22
N PHE A 144 2.39 -2.27 1.35
CA PHE A 144 3.00 -2.56 2.65
C PHE A 144 2.55 -3.92 3.18
N GLY A 145 3.36 -4.52 4.04
CA GLY A 145 2.99 -5.71 4.79
C GLY A 145 3.85 -6.94 4.50
N ARG A 146 3.40 -8.08 5.03
CA ARG A 146 4.12 -9.36 4.93
C ARG A 146 4.24 -9.76 3.46
N ASN A 147 5.43 -10.23 3.07
CA ASN A 147 5.69 -10.74 1.73
C ASN A 147 4.67 -11.84 1.36
N ASP A 148 4.03 -11.70 0.20
CA ASP A 148 2.96 -12.59 -0.28
C ASP A 148 3.47 -14.03 -0.52
N ILE A 149 4.79 -14.21 -0.68
CA ILE A 149 5.44 -15.53 -0.79
C ILE A 149 5.26 -16.44 0.43
N PHE A 150 4.80 -15.91 1.57
CA PHE A 150 4.50 -16.70 2.77
C PHE A 150 2.99 -16.87 3.01
N GLY A 151 2.16 -16.55 2.00
CA GLY A 151 0.69 -16.52 2.09
C GLY A 151 -0.06 -17.57 1.28
N HIS A 152 0.58 -18.31 0.39
CA HIS A 152 -0.07 -19.37 -0.41
C HIS A 152 0.00 -20.75 0.27
N PRO A 153 -1.11 -21.52 0.33
CA PRO A 153 -1.09 -22.91 0.82
C PRO A 153 -0.20 -23.83 -0.03
#